data_AF-A0A5D2EFU0-F1
#
_entry.id   AF-A0A5D2EFU0-F1
#
_cell.length_a   1.000
_cell.length_b   1.000
_cell.length_c   1.000
_cell.angle_alpha   90.00
_cell.angle_beta   90.00
_cell.angle_gamma   90.00
#
_symmetry.space_group_name_H-M   'P 1'
#
loop_
_entity.id
_entity.type
_entity.pdbx_description
1 polymer ?
#
loop_
_entity_poly.entity_id
_entity_poly.type
_entity_poly.pdbx_seq_one_letter_code
_entity_poly.pdbx_strand_id
1 'polypeptide(L)'
;MAYKSSNWALKSRYSKKNPKNLDSAIDIFVTSRIQNPNFNSASDIPVSTAGMATKQPNTGLFVGLNKGHVVTKKELAPRPSNRKGKTSKRVHFVRNLIREVAGFAPYEKRITELLKVGKDKRALKVAKRKLGTHKRAKKKREEMSSVLRKMRAHGGGAEKKK
;
A
#
# COMPACT_ATOMS: atom_id res chain seq x y z
N MET A 1 51.94 -15.05 24.79
CA MET A 1 51.82 -13.74 24.12
C MET A 1 52.31 -13.90 22.68
N ALA A 2 51.40 -13.87 21.70
CA ALA A 2 51.74 -14.10 20.29
C ALA A 2 50.82 -13.28 19.37
N TYR A 3 51.46 -12.59 18.40
CA TYR A 3 50.94 -11.96 17.16
C TYR A 3 49.88 -10.85 17.29
N LYS A 4 50.21 -9.55 17.17
CA LYS A 4 50.62 -8.74 15.99
C LYS A 4 49.72 -8.85 14.74
N SER A 5 48.98 -7.75 14.54
CA SER A 5 48.61 -7.06 13.29
C SER A 5 47.82 -7.78 12.20
N SER A 6 46.64 -7.19 11.92
CA SER A 6 46.22 -6.73 10.59
C SER A 6 46.24 -7.72 9.43
N ASN A 7 45.07 -8.16 8.94
CA ASN A 7 44.70 -7.76 7.57
C ASN A 7 43.21 -7.99 7.25
N TRP A 8 42.66 -6.96 6.63
CA TRP A 8 41.40 -6.88 5.93
C TRP A 8 41.54 -7.59 4.56
N ALA A 9 40.41 -7.82 3.88
CA ALA A 9 40.33 -8.16 2.44
C ALA A 9 40.48 -9.64 2.02
N LEU A 10 39.44 -10.43 2.26
CA LEU A 10 38.97 -11.44 1.29
C LEU A 10 37.96 -10.77 0.35
N LYS A 11 38.49 -9.96 -0.58
CA LYS A 11 37.74 -9.36 -1.68
C LYS A 11 38.47 -9.67 -2.99
N SER A 12 38.45 -10.94 -3.39
CA SER A 12 39.03 -11.41 -4.66
C SER A 12 37.97 -12.02 -5.55
N ARG A 13 37.22 -11.15 -6.24
CA ARG A 13 36.86 -11.27 -7.66
C ARG A 13 36.07 -10.05 -8.11
N TYR A 14 36.78 -9.01 -8.53
CA TYR A 14 36.24 -8.04 -9.48
C TYR A 14 37.32 -7.81 -10.54
N SER A 15 37.17 -8.53 -11.65
CA SER A 15 38.02 -8.41 -12.82
C SER A 15 37.64 -7.13 -13.57
N LYS A 16 38.65 -6.31 -13.85
CA LYS A 16 38.57 -5.08 -14.65
C LYS A 16 38.09 -5.39 -16.07
N LYS A 17 37.04 -4.69 -16.53
CA LYS A 17 36.86 -4.34 -17.96
C LYS A 17 36.48 -2.88 -18.10
N ASN A 18 37.17 -2.22 -19.02
CA ASN A 18 37.10 -0.80 -19.39
C ASN A 18 35.70 -0.35 -19.87
N PRO A 19 35.28 0.90 -19.60
CA PRO A 19 34.02 1.47 -20.08
C PRO A 19 34.22 2.24 -21.40
N LYS A 20 34.01 1.58 -22.55
CA LYS A 20 33.75 2.27 -23.83
C LYS A 20 32.79 1.39 -24.64
N ASN A 21 31.76 2.03 -25.22
CA ASN A 21 30.68 1.49 -26.05
C ASN A 21 29.35 1.24 -25.30
N LEU A 22 28.65 2.33 -24.97
CA LEU A 22 27.22 2.30 -24.60
C LEU A 22 26.36 3.30 -25.40
N ASP A 23 26.86 3.83 -26.51
CA ASP A 23 26.16 4.85 -27.31
C ASP A 23 25.79 4.39 -28.73
N SER A 24 25.29 3.17 -28.91
CA SER A 24 24.78 2.73 -30.23
C SER A 24 23.48 1.92 -30.21
N ALA A 25 22.86 1.73 -29.03
CA ALA A 25 21.58 1.02 -28.91
C ALA A 25 20.35 1.95 -28.80
N ILE A 26 20.57 3.25 -28.57
CA ILE A 26 19.48 4.23 -28.43
C ILE A 26 19.04 4.78 -29.81
N ASP A 27 19.96 4.87 -30.78
CA ASP A 27 19.68 5.47 -32.09
C ASP A 27 18.96 4.56 -33.09
N ILE A 28 18.92 3.24 -32.86
CA ILE A 28 18.15 2.31 -33.71
C ILE A 28 16.66 2.34 -33.38
N PHE A 29 16.31 2.61 -32.12
CA PHE A 29 14.91 2.59 -31.66
C PHE A 29 14.17 3.91 -31.95
N VAL A 30 14.89 5.04 -31.97
CA VAL A 30 14.28 6.35 -32.25
C VAL A 30 14.03 6.56 -33.76
N THR A 31 14.91 6.05 -34.61
CA THR A 31 14.83 6.26 -36.07
C THR A 31 13.82 5.38 -36.79
N SER A 32 13.38 4.26 -36.20
CA SER A 32 12.37 3.37 -36.77
C SER A 32 10.92 3.74 -36.40
N ARG A 33 10.71 4.85 -35.67
CA ARG A 33 9.37 5.39 -35.30
C ARG A 33 8.88 6.53 -36.21
N ILE A 34 9.60 6.90 -37.28
CA ILE A 34 9.24 8.04 -38.15
C ILE A 34 8.63 7.63 -39.50
N GLN A 35 8.50 6.35 -39.82
CA GLN A 35 7.81 5.91 -41.04
C GLN A 35 6.81 4.80 -40.75
N ASN A 36 5.56 5.17 -40.39
CA ASN A 36 4.32 4.47 -40.74
C ASN A 36 3.10 5.15 -40.09
N PRO A 37 2.37 6.04 -40.81
CA PRO A 37 1.16 6.68 -40.33
C PRO A 37 -0.07 5.90 -40.80
N ASN A 38 -0.40 4.79 -40.16
CA ASN A 38 -1.76 4.23 -40.20
C ASN A 38 -1.96 3.13 -39.15
N PHE A 39 -2.35 3.54 -37.94
CA PHE A 39 -3.05 2.66 -37.01
C PHE A 39 -4.04 3.49 -36.19
N ASN A 40 -5.15 3.84 -36.84
CA ASN A 40 -6.34 4.36 -36.20
C ASN A 40 -7.13 3.19 -35.59
N SER A 41 -7.11 3.07 -34.26
CA SER A 41 -8.19 2.53 -33.40
C SER A 41 -7.66 2.33 -31.98
N ALA A 42 -7.75 3.38 -31.15
CA ALA A 42 -7.45 3.31 -29.71
C ALA A 42 -8.61 2.70 -28.90
N SER A 43 -9.24 1.64 -29.43
CA SER A 43 -10.33 0.90 -28.78
C SER A 43 -9.88 -0.39 -28.08
N ASP A 44 -8.63 -0.84 -28.25
CA ASP A 44 -8.25 -2.21 -27.89
C ASP A 44 -7.03 -2.31 -26.96
N ILE A 45 -7.10 -1.66 -25.80
CA ILE A 45 -6.29 -2.07 -24.63
C ILE A 45 -7.23 -2.31 -23.46
N PRO A 46 -7.63 -3.57 -23.17
CA PRO A 46 -8.27 -3.87 -21.91
C PRO A 46 -7.22 -3.80 -20.79
N VAL A 47 -7.11 -2.65 -20.12
CA VAL A 47 -6.52 -2.58 -18.78
C VAL A 47 -7.46 -3.38 -17.88
N SER A 48 -7.13 -4.65 -17.71
CA SER A 48 -7.79 -5.54 -16.76
C SER A 48 -7.50 -5.02 -15.35
N THR A 49 -8.43 -4.20 -14.86
CA THR A 49 -8.64 -4.07 -13.41
C THR A 49 -8.76 -5.48 -12.87
N ALA A 50 -7.81 -5.92 -12.05
CA ALA A 50 -7.75 -7.25 -11.47
C ALA A 50 -9.00 -7.51 -10.61
N GLY A 51 -10.09 -7.89 -11.28
CA GLY A 51 -11.25 -8.53 -10.69
C GLY A 51 -10.79 -9.84 -10.08
N MET A 52 -11.24 -10.10 -8.86
CA MET A 52 -10.96 -11.35 -8.17
C MET A 52 -11.26 -12.53 -9.10
N ALA A 53 -10.25 -13.36 -9.35
CA ALA A 53 -10.35 -14.50 -10.25
C ALA A 53 -11.60 -15.32 -9.93
N THR A 54 -12.47 -15.51 -10.92
CA THR A 54 -13.63 -16.40 -10.82
C THR A 54 -13.12 -17.78 -10.41
N LYS A 55 -13.62 -18.30 -9.29
CA LYS A 55 -13.21 -19.61 -8.79
C LYS A 55 -13.45 -20.64 -9.90
N GLN A 56 -12.38 -21.30 -10.33
CA GLN A 56 -12.43 -22.31 -11.39
C GLN A 56 -13.51 -23.35 -11.10
N PRO A 57 -14.24 -23.85 -12.12
CA PRO A 57 -15.30 -24.83 -11.90
C PRO A 57 -14.71 -26.07 -11.20
N ASN A 58 -15.48 -26.63 -10.27
CA ASN A 58 -15.06 -27.85 -9.59
C ASN A 58 -14.88 -28.97 -10.63
N THR A 59 -13.80 -29.75 -10.54
CA THR A 59 -13.41 -30.77 -11.53
C THR A 59 -14.10 -32.12 -11.32
N GLY A 60 -15.03 -32.23 -10.36
CA GLY A 60 -15.69 -33.51 -10.03
C GLY A 60 -14.80 -34.52 -9.32
N LEU A 61 -13.51 -34.20 -9.11
CA LEU A 61 -12.54 -35.07 -8.45
C LEU A 61 -12.76 -35.08 -6.93
N PHE A 62 -12.50 -36.21 -6.27
CA PHE A 62 -12.60 -36.37 -4.81
C PHE A 62 -11.47 -35.66 -4.05
N VAL A 63 -10.30 -35.51 -4.67
CA VAL A 63 -9.10 -34.85 -4.12
C VAL A 63 -8.60 -33.74 -5.06
N GLY A 64 -7.85 -32.76 -4.51
CA GLY A 64 -7.34 -31.59 -5.26
C GLY A 64 -7.97 -30.25 -4.86
N LEU A 65 -7.49 -29.14 -5.44
CA LEU A 65 -7.90 -27.77 -5.08
C LEU A 65 -9.34 -27.43 -5.56
N ASN A 66 -9.72 -27.91 -6.75
CA ASN A 66 -11.05 -27.73 -7.34
C ASN A 66 -11.93 -28.98 -7.17
N LYS A 67 -11.73 -29.71 -6.07
CA LYS A 67 -12.48 -30.93 -5.78
C LYS A 67 -13.95 -30.67 -5.47
N GLY A 68 -14.73 -31.74 -5.54
CA GLY A 68 -16.14 -31.75 -5.20
C GLY A 68 -17.05 -31.72 -6.43
N HIS A 69 -18.35 -31.85 -6.18
CA HIS A 69 -19.37 -31.92 -7.21
C HIS A 69 -19.37 -30.65 -8.08
N VAL A 70 -19.52 -30.83 -9.39
CA VAL A 70 -19.67 -29.73 -10.34
C VAL A 70 -21.03 -29.10 -10.11
N VAL A 71 -21.06 -27.93 -9.46
CA VAL A 71 -22.29 -27.19 -9.15
C VAL A 71 -22.19 -25.80 -9.75
N THR A 72 -23.19 -25.40 -10.53
CA THR A 72 -23.37 -24.02 -11.00
C THR A 72 -23.82 -23.15 -9.82
N LYS A 73 -22.90 -22.36 -9.26
CA LYS A 73 -23.21 -21.47 -8.13
C LYS A 73 -24.00 -20.26 -8.61
N LYS A 74 -25.17 -20.04 -8.01
CA LYS A 74 -25.96 -18.83 -8.21
C LYS A 74 -25.44 -17.72 -7.29
N GLU A 75 -25.19 -16.54 -7.86
CA GLU A 75 -24.88 -15.36 -7.05
C GLU A 75 -26.15 -14.91 -6.31
N LEU A 76 -26.15 -15.11 -4.99
CA LEU A 76 -27.26 -14.72 -4.12
C LEU A 76 -27.09 -13.26 -3.68
N ALA A 77 -28.21 -12.54 -3.60
CA ALA A 77 -28.21 -11.20 -3.03
C ALA A 77 -27.66 -11.24 -1.59
N PRO A 78 -26.76 -10.30 -1.22
CA PRO A 78 -26.13 -10.31 0.09
C PRO A 78 -27.18 -10.09 1.19
N ARG A 79 -27.19 -10.99 2.17
CA ARG A 79 -28.14 -10.94 3.29
C ARG A 79 -27.99 -9.62 4.06
N PRO A 80 -29.09 -8.99 4.51
CA PRO A 80 -29.03 -7.74 5.28
C PRO A 80 -28.13 -7.80 6.53
N SER A 81 -27.99 -8.96 7.18
CA SER A 81 -27.10 -9.19 8.33
C SER A 81 -25.63 -8.93 8.02
N ASN A 82 -25.18 -9.22 6.79
CA ASN A 82 -23.80 -8.99 6.35
C ASN A 82 -23.45 -7.49 6.23
N ARG A 83 -24.46 -6.60 6.31
CA ARG A 83 -24.27 -5.14 6.24
C ARG A 83 -23.86 -4.53 7.58
N LYS A 84 -23.86 -5.29 8.68
CA LYS A 84 -23.50 -4.81 10.01
C LYS A 84 -22.06 -4.28 10.03
N GLY A 85 -21.87 -3.08 10.61
CA GLY A 85 -20.56 -2.43 10.73
C GLY A 85 -20.24 -1.37 9.65
N LYS A 86 -21.06 -1.26 8.60
CA LYS A 86 -20.95 -0.15 7.63
C LYS A 86 -21.41 1.16 8.28
N THR A 87 -20.67 2.24 8.06
CA THR A 87 -21.00 3.56 8.60
C THR A 87 -21.91 4.33 7.66
N SER A 88 -23.07 4.80 8.14
CA SER A 88 -23.95 5.70 7.38
C SER A 88 -23.47 7.16 7.43
N LYS A 89 -23.95 7.99 6.49
CA LYS A 89 -23.57 9.42 6.39
C LYS A 89 -23.81 10.18 7.71
N ARG A 90 -24.99 10.01 8.32
CA ARG A 90 -25.35 10.62 9.61
C ARG A 90 -24.36 10.24 10.72
N VAL A 91 -24.03 8.96 10.85
CA VAL A 91 -23.14 8.50 11.94
C VAL A 91 -21.70 8.95 11.69
N HIS A 92 -21.26 9.07 10.43
CA HIS A 92 -19.95 9.66 10.13
C HIS A 92 -19.87 11.13 10.56
N PHE A 93 -20.90 11.92 10.25
CA PHE A 93 -20.99 13.33 10.68
C PHE A 93 -20.94 13.48 12.20
N VAL A 94 -21.78 12.74 12.94
CA VAL A 94 -21.81 12.78 14.41
C VAL A 94 -20.46 12.38 15.02
N ARG A 95 -19.79 11.36 14.47
CA ARG A 95 -18.46 10.95 14.96
C ARG A 95 -17.37 11.98 14.72
N ASN A 96 -17.46 12.78 13.66
CA ASN A 96 -16.51 13.84 13.40
C ASN A 96 -16.74 15.01 14.38
N LEU A 97 -17.99 15.42 14.58
CA LEU A 97 -18.36 16.47 15.55
C LEU A 97 -17.85 16.14 16.97
N ILE A 98 -18.08 14.91 17.45
CA ILE A 98 -17.65 14.50 18.79
C ILE A 98 -16.12 14.54 18.93
N ARG A 99 -15.38 14.20 17.87
CA ARG A 99 -13.90 14.24 17.89
C ARG A 99 -13.36 15.67 17.97
N GLU A 100 -14.06 16.64 17.39
CA GLU A 100 -13.72 18.06 17.48
C GLU A 100 -13.96 18.59 18.91
N VAL A 101 -15.09 18.22 19.52
CA VAL A 101 -15.46 18.66 20.87
C VAL A 101 -14.62 18.00 21.97
N ALA A 102 -14.47 16.66 21.95
CA ALA A 102 -13.79 15.92 23.01
C ALA A 102 -12.25 15.88 22.84
N GLY A 103 -11.74 16.14 21.62
CA GLY A 103 -10.31 16.09 21.32
C GLY A 103 -9.69 14.68 21.37
N PHE A 104 -8.36 14.64 21.49
CA PHE A 104 -7.58 13.40 21.48
C PHE A 104 -7.24 12.87 22.87
N ALA A 105 -7.29 11.55 23.02
CA ALA A 105 -6.84 10.86 24.22
C ALA A 105 -5.30 10.97 24.38
N PRO A 106 -4.75 10.86 25.61
CA PRO A 106 -3.32 11.08 25.87
C PRO A 106 -2.40 10.11 25.12
N TYR A 107 -2.84 8.87 24.89
CA TYR A 107 -2.07 7.91 24.09
C TYR A 107 -2.09 8.23 22.59
N GLU A 108 -3.15 8.88 22.09
CA GLU A 108 -3.27 9.30 20.70
C GLU A 108 -2.34 10.50 20.43
N LYS A 109 -2.24 11.43 21.38
CA LYS A 109 -1.26 12.53 21.36
C LYS A 109 0.18 12.02 21.26
N ARG A 110 0.54 11.04 22.10
CA ARG A 110 1.87 10.40 22.06
C ARG A 110 2.15 9.69 20.73
N ILE A 111 1.13 9.10 20.09
CA ILE A 111 1.27 8.50 18.76
C ILE A 111 1.54 9.59 17.72
N THR A 112 0.82 10.70 17.74
CA THR A 112 1.07 11.81 16.80
C THR A 112 2.44 12.43 16.96
N GLU A 113 2.96 12.57 18.18
CA GLU A 113 4.32 13.05 18.42
C GLU A 113 5.37 12.12 17.79
N LEU A 114 5.23 10.81 17.99
CA LEU A 114 6.13 9.82 17.39
C LEU A 114 6.04 9.79 15.86
N LEU A 115 4.85 10.02 15.29
CA LEU A 115 4.64 10.11 13.85
C LEU A 115 5.20 11.40 13.25
N LYS A 116 5.19 12.52 13.99
CA LYS A 116 5.85 13.77 13.55
C LYS A 116 7.36 13.60 13.40
N VAL A 117 7.99 12.85 14.30
CA VAL A 117 9.43 12.54 14.28
C VAL A 117 9.77 11.43 13.27
N GLY A 118 8.78 10.76 12.66
CA GLY A 118 9.00 9.66 11.71
C GLY A 118 9.35 8.31 12.34
N LYS A 119 9.07 8.11 13.65
CA LYS A 119 9.37 6.87 14.39
C LYS A 119 8.19 5.88 14.38
N ASP A 120 7.75 5.45 13.19
CA ASP A 120 6.58 4.59 12.99
C ASP A 120 6.63 3.26 13.77
N LYS A 121 7.80 2.62 13.84
CA LYS A 121 7.97 1.34 14.58
C LYS A 121 7.76 1.54 16.08
N ARG A 122 8.17 2.68 16.65
CA ARG A 122 7.90 3.03 18.06
C ARG A 122 6.42 3.37 18.26
N ALA A 123 5.81 4.12 17.35
CA ALA A 123 4.37 4.43 17.41
C ALA A 123 3.52 3.16 17.41
N LEU A 124 3.85 2.19 16.55
CA LEU A 124 3.17 0.89 16.51
C LEU A 124 3.34 0.07 17.80
N LYS A 125 4.51 0.13 18.44
CA LYS A 125 4.72 -0.53 19.75
C LYS A 125 3.83 0.10 20.84
N VAL A 126 3.75 1.43 20.89
CA VAL A 126 2.88 2.15 21.83
C VAL A 126 1.41 1.81 21.59
N ALA A 127 0.96 1.86 20.33
CA ALA A 127 -0.41 1.53 19.95
C ALA A 127 -0.76 0.07 20.25
N LYS A 128 0.14 -0.89 19.97
CA LYS A 128 -0.07 -2.31 20.31
C LYS A 128 -0.17 -2.52 21.82
N ARG A 129 0.67 -1.85 22.63
CA ARG A 129 0.60 -1.95 24.10
C ARG A 129 -0.70 -1.39 24.68
N LYS A 130 -1.34 -0.44 23.99
CA LYS A 130 -2.62 0.16 24.44
C LYS A 130 -3.86 -0.56 23.89
N LEU A 131 -3.82 -1.06 22.65
CA LEU A 131 -4.98 -1.66 21.97
C LEU A 131 -4.95 -3.19 21.91
N GLY A 132 -3.83 -3.80 22.32
CA GLY A 132 -3.56 -5.24 22.35
C GLY A 132 -3.11 -5.81 21.01
N THR A 133 -3.94 -5.71 19.97
CA THR A 133 -3.71 -6.40 18.69
C THR A 133 -2.99 -5.54 17.65
N HIS A 134 -2.22 -6.19 16.78
CA HIS A 134 -1.48 -5.50 15.72
C HIS A 134 -2.38 -4.93 14.62
N LYS A 135 -3.50 -5.59 14.29
CA LYS A 135 -4.49 -5.09 13.33
C LYS A 135 -5.13 -3.78 13.80
N ARG A 136 -5.52 -3.71 15.08
CA ARG A 136 -6.07 -2.47 15.68
C ARG A 136 -5.02 -1.37 15.76
N ALA A 137 -3.78 -1.71 16.12
CA ALA A 137 -2.67 -0.76 16.16
C ALA A 137 -2.38 -0.13 14.80
N LYS A 138 -2.34 -0.93 13.72
CA LYS A 138 -2.19 -0.41 12.34
C LYS A 138 -3.33 0.54 11.97
N LYS A 139 -4.58 0.15 12.26
CA LYS A 139 -5.74 1.01 12.01
C LYS A 139 -5.61 2.36 12.72
N LYS A 140 -5.22 2.34 14.00
CA LYS A 140 -5.04 3.57 14.78
C LYS A 140 -3.85 4.41 14.33
N ARG A 141 -2.76 3.80 13.85
CA ARG A 141 -1.67 4.53 13.19
C ARG A 141 -2.18 5.27 11.95
N GLU A 142 -2.93 4.59 11.07
CA GLU A 142 -3.47 5.23 9.86
C GLU A 142 -4.44 6.36 10.17
N GLU A 143 -5.28 6.19 11.20
CA GLU A 143 -6.16 7.27 11.70
C GLU A 143 -5.34 8.49 12.12
N MET A 144 -4.29 8.33 12.94
CA MET A 144 -3.45 9.45 13.39
C MET A 144 -2.63 10.07 12.24
N SER A 145 -2.14 9.25 11.30
CA SER A 145 -1.46 9.75 10.10
C SER A 145 -2.40 10.56 9.21
N SER A 146 -3.67 10.15 9.08
CA SER A 146 -4.69 10.91 8.35
C SER A 146 -4.98 12.26 9.01
N VAL A 147 -5.05 12.30 10.35
CA VAL A 147 -5.21 13.58 11.09
C VAL A 147 -4.04 14.52 10.80
N LEU A 148 -2.80 14.05 10.86
CA LEU A 148 -1.62 14.88 10.55
C LEU A 148 -1.65 15.43 9.12
N ARG A 149 -2.10 14.63 8.14
CA ARG A 149 -2.28 15.08 6.76
C ARG A 149 -3.31 16.19 6.65
N LYS A 150 -4.46 16.05 7.34
CA LYS A 150 -5.49 17.10 7.39
C LYS A 150 -4.97 18.38 8.03
N MET A 151 -4.28 18.27 9.18
CA MET A 151 -3.71 19.43 9.86
C MET A 151 -2.69 20.18 8.97
N ARG A 152 -1.84 19.46 8.24
CA ARG A 152 -0.89 20.08 7.29
C ARG A 152 -1.61 20.77 6.12
N ALA A 153 -2.65 20.15 5.58
CA ALA A 153 -3.44 20.74 4.49
C ALA A 153 -4.16 22.02 4.92
N HIS A 154 -4.71 22.06 6.14
CA HIS A 154 -5.33 23.27 6.68
C HIS A 154 -4.32 24.36 7.06
N GLY A 155 -3.16 23.97 7.63
CA GLY A 155 -2.11 24.93 8.02
C GLY A 155 -1.39 25.59 6.85
N GLY A 156 -1.11 24.86 5.77
CA GLY A 156 -0.42 25.40 4.59
C GLY A 156 -1.28 26.30 3.68
N GLY A 157 -2.61 26.27 3.85
CA GLY A 157 -3.55 27.15 3.14
C GLY A 157 -3.74 28.52 3.79
N ALA A 158 -3.37 28.67 5.07
CA ALA A 158 -3.52 29.92 5.81
C ALA A 158 -2.43 30.95 5.47
N GLU A 159 -1.21 30.52 5.12
CA GLU A 159 -0.12 31.45 4.73
C GLU A 159 -0.27 32.04 3.32
N LYS A 160 -1.03 31.42 2.42
CA LYS A 160 -1.16 31.87 1.01
C LYS A 160 -2.35 32.80 0.74
N LYS A 161 -3.13 33.17 1.76
CA LYS A 161 -4.32 34.04 1.64
C LYS A 161 -4.12 35.42 2.30
N LYS A 162 -2.89 35.89 2.36
CA LYS A 162 -2.56 37.23 2.84
C LYS A 162 -1.70 37.95 1.81
#